data_AF-A0A925E4S1-F1
#
_entry.id   AF-A0A925E4S1-F1
#
_cell.length_a   1.000
_cell.length_b   1.000
_cell.length_c   1.000
_cell.angle_alpha   90.00
_cell.angle_beta   90.00
_cell.angle_gamma   90.00
#
_symmetry.space_group_name_H-M   'P 1'
#
loop_
_entity.id
_entity.type
_entity.pdbx_description
1 polymer ?
#
loop_
_entity_poly.entity_id
_entity_poly.type
_entity_poly.pdbx_seq_one_letter_code
_entity_poly.pdbx_strand_id
1 'polypeptide(L)'
;MKKMIVTLAIALTTLSAFASDENVSQKVLDAFNTEFATAREVEWTVGSNHYKATFTYNGKHVFAYYNENGELLGLTRYLSPVDLPLALQNNLKKNYEGFWVSDLFEVAKNDETNYYITLENADTKIILKSSGNSWSNYNKIKKS
;
A
#
# COMPACT_ATOMS: atom_id res chain seq x y z
N MET A 1 31.62 40.95 -22.91
CA MET A 1 30.38 41.29 -22.17
C MET A 1 30.10 40.16 -21.20
N LYS A 2 30.03 40.47 -19.90
CA LYS A 2 29.94 39.49 -18.80
C LYS A 2 28.59 38.78 -18.85
N LYS A 3 28.58 37.45 -18.99
CA LYS A 3 27.35 36.65 -18.92
C LYS A 3 27.02 36.47 -17.43
N MET A 4 25.98 37.16 -16.95
CA MET A 4 25.48 37.01 -15.58
C MET A 4 24.80 35.64 -15.43
N ILE A 5 25.26 34.89 -14.44
CA ILE A 5 24.62 33.67 -13.93
C ILE A 5 23.39 34.12 -13.14
N VAL A 6 22.21 33.63 -13.50
CA VAL A 6 21.01 33.75 -12.67
C VAL A 6 20.77 32.37 -12.04
N THR A 7 21.26 32.21 -10.82
CA THR A 7 20.98 31.04 -9.98
C THR A 7 19.57 31.19 -9.44
N LEU A 8 18.64 30.38 -9.94
CA LEU A 8 17.29 30.27 -9.41
C LEU A 8 17.33 29.45 -8.12
N ALA A 9 17.33 30.11 -6.97
CA ALA A 9 17.15 29.47 -5.68
C ALA A 9 15.68 29.08 -5.54
N ILE A 10 15.36 27.81 -5.78
CA ILE A 10 14.06 27.24 -5.43
C ILE A 10 14.12 26.94 -3.93
N ALA A 11 13.57 27.85 -3.13
CA ALA A 11 13.26 27.54 -1.74
C ALA A 11 12.12 26.52 -1.72
N LEU A 12 12.46 25.24 -1.48
CA LEU A 12 11.46 24.24 -1.11
C LEU A 12 10.98 24.56 0.32
N THR A 13 9.94 25.39 0.42
CA THR A 13 9.13 25.44 1.63
C THR A 13 8.22 24.22 1.61
N THR A 14 8.66 23.11 2.20
CA THR A 14 7.77 22.02 2.57
C THR A 14 6.90 22.51 3.72
N LEU A 15 5.74 23.08 3.39
CA LEU A 15 4.64 23.20 4.34
C LEU A 15 4.18 21.78 4.64
N SER A 16 4.66 21.20 5.74
CA SER A 16 4.03 20.03 6.33
C SER A 16 2.64 20.46 6.77
N ALA A 17 1.64 20.21 5.93
CA ALA A 17 0.25 20.32 6.33
C ALA A 17 -0.01 19.17 7.30
N PHE A 18 -0.02 19.46 8.60
CA PHE A 18 -0.55 18.54 9.59
C PHE A 18 -2.05 18.44 9.31
N ALA A 19 -2.49 17.37 8.65
CA ALA A 19 -3.89 17.01 8.61
C ALA A 19 -4.29 16.71 10.07
N SER A 20 -5.15 17.54 10.64
CA SER A 20 -5.60 17.37 12.01
C SER A 20 -6.47 16.11 12.12
N ASP A 21 -6.10 15.20 13.03
CA ASP A 21 -6.79 13.94 13.35
C ASP A 21 -8.21 14.13 13.94
N GLU A 22 -8.80 15.31 13.81
CA GLU A 22 -10.03 15.77 14.50
C GLU A 22 -11.28 14.91 14.22
N ASN A 23 -11.23 14.02 13.22
CA ASN A 23 -12.36 13.15 12.85
C ASN A 23 -12.13 11.67 13.19
N VAL A 24 -11.01 11.30 13.82
CA VAL A 24 -10.72 9.92 14.24
C VAL A 24 -11.06 9.75 15.72
N SER A 25 -11.76 8.67 16.08
CA SER A 25 -12.11 8.46 17.48
C SER A 25 -10.86 8.18 18.33
N GLN A 26 -10.83 8.67 19.57
CA GLN A 26 -9.71 8.41 20.50
C GLN A 26 -9.43 6.92 20.66
N LYS A 27 -10.48 6.09 20.64
CA LYS A 27 -10.37 4.63 20.72
C LYS A 27 -9.55 4.05 19.57
N VAL A 28 -9.73 4.57 18.35
CA VAL A 28 -8.98 4.15 17.17
C VAL A 28 -7.53 4.65 17.25
N LEU A 29 -7.33 5.89 17.70
CA LEU A 29 -5.97 6.45 17.90
C LEU A 29 -5.18 5.64 18.94
N ASP A 30 -5.81 5.28 20.06
CA ASP A 30 -5.18 4.50 21.12
C ASP A 30 -4.84 3.09 20.65
N ALA A 31 -5.75 2.44 19.92
CA ALA A 31 -5.50 1.11 19.33
C ALA A 31 -4.32 1.14 18.37
N PHE A 32 -4.29 2.13 17.46
CA PHE A 32 -3.18 2.30 16.52
C PHE A 32 -1.85 2.56 17.22
N ASN A 33 -1.80 3.48 18.19
CA ASN A 33 -0.57 3.82 18.91
C ASN A 33 -0.05 2.66 19.76
N THR A 34 -0.95 1.80 20.25
CA THR A 34 -0.56 0.58 20.99
C THR A 34 0.12 -0.43 20.05
N GLU A 35 -0.40 -0.60 18.85
CA GLU A 35 0.08 -1.60 17.90
C GLU A 35 1.31 -1.12 17.10
N PHE A 36 1.34 0.16 16.74
CA PHE A 36 2.34 0.76 15.86
C PHE A 36 3.09 1.93 16.53
N ALA A 37 3.55 1.74 17.76
CA ALA A 37 4.19 2.77 18.59
C ALA A 37 5.39 3.51 17.92
N THR A 38 6.04 2.90 16.93
CA THR A 38 7.17 3.49 16.19
C THR A 38 6.81 3.97 14.78
N ALA A 39 5.51 4.04 14.45
CA ALA A 39 5.04 4.57 13.18
C ALA A 39 5.45 6.04 13.00
N ARG A 40 5.67 6.41 11.73
CA ARG A 40 6.00 7.78 11.32
C ARG A 40 5.09 8.20 10.19
N GLU A 41 4.97 9.52 9.99
CA GLU A 41 4.23 10.08 8.84
C GLU A 41 2.79 9.54 8.79
N VAL A 42 2.14 9.49 9.95
CA VAL A 42 0.79 8.93 10.08
C VAL A 42 -0.21 9.93 9.51
N GLU A 43 -0.99 9.49 8.54
CA GLU A 43 -2.07 10.23 7.92
C GLU A 43 -3.36 9.42 7.99
N TRP A 44 -4.44 10.04 8.45
CA TRP A 44 -5.73 9.38 8.57
C TRP A 44 -6.69 9.75 7.44
N THR A 45 -7.39 8.74 6.93
CA THR A 45 -8.55 8.90 6.05
C THR A 45 -9.77 8.30 6.73
N VAL A 46 -10.84 9.09 6.87
CA VAL A 46 -12.12 8.61 7.42
C VAL A 46 -13.03 8.19 6.27
N GLY A 47 -13.29 6.88 6.19
CA GLY A 47 -14.29 6.30 5.29
C GLY A 47 -15.66 6.25 5.95
N SER A 48 -16.67 5.79 5.19
CA SER A 48 -18.04 5.68 5.69
C SER A 48 -18.25 4.64 6.79
N ASN A 49 -17.37 3.64 6.89
CA ASN A 49 -17.49 2.52 7.83
C ASN A 49 -16.14 2.05 8.40
N HIS A 50 -15.07 2.79 8.13
CA HIS A 50 -13.73 2.45 8.60
C HIS A 50 -12.83 3.69 8.64
N TYR A 51 -11.79 3.59 9.44
CA TYR A 51 -10.66 4.50 9.47
C TYR A 51 -9.49 3.84 8.77
N LYS A 52 -8.74 4.60 7.97
CA LYS A 52 -7.51 4.13 7.34
C LYS A 52 -6.35 5.00 7.83
N ALA A 53 -5.42 4.40 8.58
CA ALA A 53 -4.12 5.00 8.85
C ALA A 53 -3.17 4.64 7.72
N THR A 54 -2.53 5.65 7.12
CA THR A 54 -1.41 5.50 6.18
C THR A 54 -0.16 5.95 6.89
N PHE A 55 0.89 5.14 6.93
CA PHE A 55 2.08 5.44 7.74
C PHE A 55 3.31 4.69 7.25
N THR A 56 4.47 5.15 7.69
CA THR A 56 5.74 4.47 7.50
C THR A 56 6.08 3.64 8.75
N TYR A 57 6.30 2.33 8.57
CA TYR A 57 6.66 1.39 9.63
C TYR A 57 7.80 0.48 9.18
N ASN A 58 8.91 0.47 9.93
CA ASN A 58 10.14 -0.25 9.56
C ASN A 58 10.61 0.05 8.12
N GLY A 59 10.47 1.30 7.69
CA GLY A 59 10.86 1.76 6.35
C GLY A 59 9.93 1.30 5.21
N LYS A 60 8.76 0.72 5.52
CA LYS A 60 7.74 0.34 4.55
C LYS A 60 6.49 1.21 4.71
N HIS A 61 5.85 1.55 3.61
CA HIS A 61 4.52 2.17 3.63
C HIS A 61 3.47 1.10 3.95
N VAL A 62 2.70 1.34 5.00
CA VAL A 62 1.68 0.43 5.53
C VAL A 62 0.36 1.18 5.64
N PHE A 63 -0.72 0.45 5.43
CA PHE A 63 -2.08 0.92 5.64
C PHE A 63 -2.75 0.03 6.67
N ALA A 64 -3.31 0.63 7.72
CA ALA A 64 -4.09 -0.08 8.72
C ALA A 64 -5.54 0.39 8.67
N TYR A 65 -6.46 -0.57 8.70
CA TYR A 65 -7.89 -0.32 8.59
C TYR A 65 -8.54 -0.67 9.93
N TYR A 66 -9.23 0.29 10.55
CA TYR A 66 -9.94 0.09 11.80
C TYR A 66 -11.44 0.34 11.64
N ASN A 67 -12.28 -0.33 12.42
CA ASN A 67 -13.68 0.08 12.56
C ASN A 67 -13.84 1.17 13.64
N GLU A 68 -15.08 1.64 13.84
CA GLU A 68 -15.42 2.64 14.87
C GLU A 68 -15.12 2.19 16.30
N ASN A 69 -15.04 0.88 16.53
CA ASN A 69 -14.69 0.31 17.81
C ASN A 69 -13.17 0.22 18.03
N GLY A 70 -12.33 0.70 17.12
CA GLY A 70 -10.87 0.58 17.24
C GLY A 70 -10.36 -0.85 17.01
N GLU A 71 -11.16 -1.73 16.42
CA GLU A 71 -10.73 -3.08 16.06
C GLU A 71 -10.01 -3.03 14.71
N LEU A 72 -8.81 -3.61 14.66
CA LEU A 72 -8.06 -3.75 13.42
C LEU A 72 -8.77 -4.73 12.48
N LEU A 73 -9.23 -4.22 11.35
CA LEU A 73 -9.89 -4.99 10.29
C LEU A 73 -8.90 -5.65 9.33
N GLY A 74 -7.67 -5.12 9.25
CA GLY A 74 -6.59 -5.66 8.46
C GLY A 74 -5.50 -4.64 8.15
N LEU A 75 -4.40 -5.15 7.62
CA LEU A 75 -3.25 -4.39 7.17
C LEU A 75 -3.01 -4.63 5.69
N THR A 76 -2.58 -3.60 4.99
CA THR A 76 -1.99 -3.75 3.67
C THR A 76 -0.63 -3.07 3.60
N ARG A 77 0.25 -3.61 2.76
CA ARG A 77 1.53 -2.98 2.46
C ARG A 77 1.93 -3.29 1.03
N TYR A 78 2.57 -2.32 0.39
CA TYR A 78 3.19 -2.57 -0.91
C TYR A 78 4.37 -3.51 -0.75
N LEU A 79 4.51 -4.41 -1.71
CA LEU A 79 5.62 -5.34 -1.81
C LEU A 79 6.27 -5.24 -3.18
N SER A 80 7.52 -5.66 -3.25
CA SER A 80 8.17 -5.98 -4.50
C SER A 80 8.05 -7.48 -4.80
N PRO A 81 8.20 -7.93 -6.05
CA PRO A 81 8.11 -9.35 -6.38
C PRO A 81 9.10 -10.24 -5.61
N VAL A 82 10.23 -9.67 -5.17
CA VAL A 82 11.24 -10.42 -4.38
C VAL A 82 10.82 -10.65 -2.92
N ASP A 83 9.85 -9.89 -2.41
CA ASP A 83 9.28 -10.09 -1.07
C ASP A 83 8.28 -11.27 -1.02
N LEU A 84 7.83 -11.79 -2.17
CA LEU A 84 6.85 -12.87 -2.23
C LEU A 84 7.45 -14.23 -1.80
N PRO A 85 6.63 -15.16 -1.29
CA PRO A 85 7.01 -16.56 -1.18
C PRO A 85 7.53 -17.13 -2.50
N LEU A 86 8.61 -17.91 -2.44
CA LEU A 86 9.31 -18.41 -3.63
C LEU A 86 8.39 -19.19 -4.59
N ALA A 87 7.42 -19.93 -4.05
CA ALA A 87 6.45 -20.67 -4.86
C ALA A 87 5.59 -19.72 -5.73
N LEU A 88 5.13 -18.60 -5.17
CA LEU A 88 4.35 -17.59 -5.90
C LEU A 88 5.20 -16.88 -6.95
N GLN A 89 6.47 -16.57 -6.64
CA GLN A 89 7.42 -16.02 -7.60
C GLN A 89 7.62 -16.95 -8.81
N ASN A 90 7.85 -18.23 -8.55
CA ASN A 90 8.05 -19.22 -9.60
C ASN A 90 6.79 -19.44 -10.45
N ASN A 91 5.61 -19.38 -9.83
CA ASN A 91 4.35 -19.45 -10.55
C ASN A 91 4.18 -18.28 -11.52
N LEU A 92 4.53 -17.05 -11.10
CA LEU A 92 4.49 -15.86 -11.97
C LEU A 92 5.41 -16.02 -13.19
N LYS A 93 6.67 -16.38 -12.94
CA LYS A 93 7.67 -16.56 -14.00
C LYS A 93 7.27 -17.60 -15.03
N LYS A 94 6.59 -18.67 -14.60
CA LYS A 94 6.16 -19.77 -15.48
C LYS A 94 4.93 -19.43 -16.32
N ASN A 95 3.95 -18.73 -15.72
CA ASN A 95 2.59 -18.66 -16.28
C ASN A 95 2.24 -17.29 -16.87
N TYR A 96 3.01 -16.25 -16.57
CA TYR A 96 2.69 -14.86 -16.92
C TYR A 96 3.88 -14.15 -17.59
N GLU A 97 4.65 -14.89 -18.39
CA GLU A 97 5.67 -14.30 -19.25
C GLU A 97 5.04 -13.26 -20.19
N GLY A 98 5.74 -12.14 -20.41
CA GLY A 98 5.26 -11.02 -21.22
C GLY A 98 4.33 -10.04 -20.50
N PHE A 99 4.01 -10.27 -19.22
CA PHE A 99 3.35 -9.28 -18.36
C PHE A 99 4.36 -8.60 -17.44
N TRP A 100 4.16 -7.31 -17.16
CA TRP A 100 4.85 -6.58 -16.11
C TRP A 100 3.97 -6.42 -14.88
N VAL A 101 4.59 -6.29 -13.70
CA VAL A 101 3.88 -6.02 -12.44
C VAL A 101 3.63 -4.52 -12.34
N SER A 102 2.37 -4.09 -12.30
CA SER A 102 2.01 -2.68 -12.10
C SER A 102 1.60 -2.36 -10.66
N ASP A 103 1.19 -3.38 -9.89
CA ASP A 103 0.88 -3.23 -8.48
C ASP A 103 1.05 -4.57 -7.75
N LEU A 104 1.48 -4.53 -6.50
CA LEU A 104 1.67 -5.72 -5.66
C LEU A 104 1.56 -5.32 -4.19
N PHE A 105 0.61 -5.92 -3.49
CA PHE A 105 0.44 -5.68 -2.06
C PHE A 105 0.06 -6.96 -1.31
N GLU A 106 0.48 -6.99 -0.05
CA GLU A 106 0.04 -7.96 0.94
C GLU A 106 -1.23 -7.44 1.62
N VAL A 107 -2.13 -8.35 1.97
CA VAL A 107 -3.31 -8.11 2.79
C VAL A 107 -3.27 -9.12 3.93
N ALA A 108 -3.08 -8.63 5.16
CA ALA A 108 -3.11 -9.44 6.37
C ALA A 108 -4.41 -9.17 7.13
N LYS A 109 -5.19 -10.22 7.40
CA LYS A 109 -6.46 -10.16 8.13
C LYS A 109 -6.76 -11.50 8.79
N ASN A 110 -7.16 -11.51 10.07
CA ASN A 110 -7.60 -12.70 10.80
C ASN A 110 -6.62 -13.89 10.67
N ASP A 111 -5.32 -13.65 10.91
CA ASP A 111 -4.23 -14.62 10.76
C ASP A 111 -4.00 -15.17 9.32
N GLU A 112 -4.77 -14.70 8.35
CA GLU A 112 -4.55 -14.99 6.94
C GLU A 112 -3.74 -13.88 6.27
N THR A 113 -2.73 -14.28 5.53
CA THR A 113 -1.98 -13.40 4.64
C THR A 113 -2.27 -13.78 3.20
N ASN A 114 -2.80 -12.82 2.44
CA ASN A 114 -3.05 -12.95 1.02
C ASN A 114 -2.26 -11.91 0.25
N TYR A 115 -1.83 -12.25 -0.95
CA TYR A 115 -1.15 -11.34 -1.87
C TYR A 115 -2.07 -11.03 -3.03
N TYR A 116 -2.07 -9.77 -3.45
CA TYR A 116 -2.72 -9.33 -4.67
C TYR A 116 -1.67 -8.76 -5.60
N ILE A 117 -1.65 -9.26 -6.83
CA ILE A 117 -0.73 -8.78 -7.85
C ILE A 117 -1.51 -8.36 -9.09
N THR A 118 -1.17 -7.17 -9.58
CA THR A 118 -1.68 -6.65 -10.83
C THR A 118 -0.61 -6.84 -11.90
N LEU A 119 -0.96 -7.63 -12.91
CA LEU A 119 -0.14 -7.93 -14.07
C LEU A 119 -0.73 -7.25 -15.30
N GLU A 120 0.12 -6.56 -16.05
CA GLU A 120 -0.30 -5.83 -17.24
C GLU A 120 0.56 -6.18 -18.44
N ASN A 121 -0.07 -6.20 -19.61
CA ASN A 121 0.61 -6.13 -20.90
C ASN A 121 -0.02 -5.01 -21.74
N ALA A 122 0.30 -4.92 -23.03
CA ALA A 122 -0.26 -3.90 -23.93
C ALA A 122 -1.80 -3.95 -24.00
N ASP A 123 -2.39 -5.14 -23.94
CA ASP A 123 -3.81 -5.36 -24.25
C ASP A 123 -4.67 -5.66 -23.01
N THR A 124 -4.05 -6.03 -21.89
CA THR A 124 -4.74 -6.67 -20.77
C THR A 124 -4.17 -6.23 -19.43
N LYS A 125 -5.08 -6.09 -18.45
CA LYS A 125 -4.78 -5.98 -17.03
C LYS A 125 -5.42 -7.17 -16.30
N ILE A 126 -4.63 -7.92 -15.54
CA ILE A 126 -5.05 -9.08 -14.76
C ILE A 126 -4.74 -8.80 -13.30
N ILE A 127 -5.71 -9.01 -12.41
CA ILE A 127 -5.51 -8.98 -10.97
C ILE A 127 -5.61 -10.41 -10.49
N LEU A 128 -4.57 -10.88 -9.80
CA LEU A 128 -4.53 -12.21 -9.19
C LEU A 128 -4.54 -12.10 -7.67
N LYS A 129 -5.13 -13.09 -7.01
CA LYS A 129 -5.06 -13.29 -5.56
C LYS A 129 -4.29 -14.57 -5.27
N SER A 130 -3.44 -14.59 -4.25
CA SER A 130 -2.79 -15.82 -3.80
C SER A 130 -3.82 -16.79 -3.19
N SER A 131 -3.63 -18.09 -3.45
CA SER A 131 -4.35 -19.18 -2.81
C SER A 131 -3.33 -20.25 -2.43
N GLY A 132 -2.84 -20.22 -1.18
CA GLY A 132 -1.68 -20.98 -0.76
C GLY A 132 -0.44 -20.65 -1.62
N ASN A 133 0.06 -21.64 -2.35
CA ASN A 133 1.27 -21.52 -3.18
C ASN A 133 1.00 -21.20 -4.66
N SER A 134 -0.23 -20.80 -5.02
CA SER A 134 -0.61 -20.49 -6.39
C SER A 134 -1.40 -19.19 -6.49
N TRP A 135 -1.68 -18.77 -7.74
CA TRP A 135 -2.48 -17.59 -8.05
C TRP A 135 -3.84 -17.99 -8.61
N SER A 136 -4.89 -17.27 -8.19
CA SER A 136 -6.22 -17.34 -8.77
C SER A 136 -6.58 -16.01 -9.41
N ASN A 137 -7.32 -16.04 -10.54
CA ASN A 137 -7.80 -14.82 -11.18
C ASN A 137 -8.84 -14.14 -10.29
N TYR A 138 -8.55 -12.92 -9.85
CA TYR A 138 -9.48 -12.08 -9.11
C TYR A 138 -10.27 -11.17 -10.05
N ASN A 139 -9.61 -10.57 -11.04
CA ASN A 139 -10.25 -9.76 -12.05
C ASN A 139 -9.43 -9.73 -13.36
N LYS A 140 -10.06 -9.45 -14.49
CA LYS A 140 -9.40 -9.28 -15.79
C LYS A 140 -10.11 -8.22 -16.61
N ILE A 141 -9.32 -7.31 -17.17
CA ILE A 141 -9.78 -6.16 -17.94
C ILE A 141 -9.01 -6.13 -19.26
N LYS A 142 -9.72 -6.01 -20.39
CA LYS A 142 -9.10 -5.75 -21.69
C LYS A 142 -8.95 -4.24 -21.87
N LYS A 143 -7.78 -3.78 -22.31
CA LYS A 143 -7.50 -2.39 -22.62
C LYS A 143 -8.07 -2.09 -24.02
N SER A 144 -8.76 -0.96 -24.14
CA SER A 144 -9.30 -0.46 -25.41
C SER A 144 -8.28 0.35 -26.17
#